data_AF-A0A2V7Y2I5-F1
#
_entry.id   AF-A0A2V7Y2I5-F1
#
_cell.length_a   1.000
_cell.length_b   1.000
_cell.length_c   1.000
_cell.angle_alpha   90.00
_cell.angle_beta   90.00
_cell.angle_gamma   90.00
#
_symmetry.space_group_name_H-M   'P 1'
#
loop_
_entity.id
_entity.type
_entity.pdbx_description
1 polymer ?
#
loop_
_entity_poly.entity_id
_entity_poly.type
_entity_poly.pdbx_seq_one_letter_code
_entity_poly.pdbx_strand_id
1 'polypeptide(L)'
;MVQMGDNPLAITAAMSMDPAEHTGTSCIVGMRAPNAAGMASDYVDPHGKHMTGHWVVPPGKQVNSSDATWFMNLPYDSKLHYAAVHLHPFAESLTLHDSTTGKDVFKANTVNPKNRVGLDRVDAFISIDGVPMYKDHKYEMISVYNNPTKQNADSMASMFLALDDPEFAVPTTAELLSRGTIITDGTAVILRTSEGDFGAMLMNKQVPATVLAFARLVTAGAFLGSEAKVTESTITFTAPLNEEFRQLMHGSVVEEKGLHISGSLSLCATAESVSFVIVTRSSPELDTRCTVFAQVGPGGDVLRAINAAGSVQLLRGEILSGPELNDLKLAPAKKIASR
;
A
#
# COMPACT_ATOMS: atom_id res chain seq x y z
N MET A 1 23.38 15.90 -4.49
CA MET A 1 23.77 16.07 -3.06
C MET A 1 25.05 16.89 -3.00
N VAL A 2 25.36 17.54 -1.90
CA VAL A 2 26.67 18.20 -1.73
C VAL A 2 27.34 17.67 -0.47
N GLN A 3 28.67 17.67 -0.44
CA GLN A 3 29.42 17.36 0.77
C GLN A 3 29.34 18.56 1.70
N MET A 4 29.02 18.33 2.98
CA MET A 4 28.97 19.42 3.96
C MET A 4 30.38 19.82 4.39
N GLY A 5 30.62 21.14 4.43
CA GLY A 5 31.92 21.73 4.79
C GLY A 5 32.23 21.75 6.29
N ASP A 6 31.38 21.17 7.14
CA ASP A 6 31.55 21.06 8.58
C ASP A 6 32.46 19.89 9.00
N ASN A 7 33.01 19.14 8.03
CA ASN A 7 34.09 18.19 8.25
C ASN A 7 35.47 18.84 7.94
N PRO A 8 36.40 18.95 8.92
CA PRO A 8 37.71 19.60 8.73
C PRO A 8 38.59 18.99 7.62
N LEU A 9 38.28 17.78 7.14
CA LEU A 9 38.95 17.15 5.99
C LEU A 9 38.49 17.67 4.60
N ALA A 10 37.34 18.35 4.52
CA ALA A 10 36.78 18.84 3.25
C ALA A 10 37.46 20.13 2.75
N ILE A 11 37.97 20.95 3.67
CA ILE A 11 38.58 22.26 3.36
C ILE A 11 39.98 22.11 2.74
N THR A 12 40.69 21.03 3.07
CA THR A 12 42.06 20.81 2.59
C THR A 12 42.12 20.28 1.15
N ALA A 13 41.07 19.60 0.67
CA ALA A 13 41.00 19.05 -0.69
C ALA A 13 40.42 20.03 -1.73
N ALA A 14 39.56 20.97 -1.31
CA ALA A 14 38.93 21.94 -2.22
C ALA A 14 39.89 23.07 -2.68
N MET A 15 41.03 23.25 -2.02
CA MET A 15 42.01 24.30 -2.34
C MET A 15 43.11 23.86 -3.32
N SER A 16 43.17 22.59 -3.72
CA SER A 16 44.31 22.02 -4.46
C SER A 16 43.99 21.45 -5.85
N MET A 17 42.77 21.59 -6.37
CA MET A 17 42.38 20.99 -7.65
C MET A 17 42.23 22.03 -8.77
N ASP A 18 42.96 21.81 -9.86
CA ASP A 18 42.89 22.54 -11.12
C ASP A 18 41.57 22.19 -11.85
N PRO A 19 40.74 23.16 -12.29
CA PRO A 19 39.45 22.91 -12.96
C PRO A 19 39.52 22.06 -14.23
N ALA A 20 40.72 21.85 -14.81
CA ALA A 20 40.92 21.15 -16.07
C ALA A 20 41.08 19.62 -15.96
N GLU A 21 41.22 19.05 -14.75
CA GLU A 21 41.49 17.60 -14.53
C GLU A 21 40.32 16.83 -13.86
N HIS A 22 39.07 17.12 -14.22
CA HIS A 22 37.93 16.37 -13.68
C HIS A 22 37.58 15.13 -14.52
N THR A 23 38.22 14.00 -14.20
CA THR A 23 37.72 12.64 -14.52
C THR A 23 37.29 11.95 -13.23
N GLY A 24 36.06 12.19 -12.78
CA GLY A 24 35.45 11.55 -11.62
C GLY A 24 34.54 12.46 -10.79
N THR A 25 33.75 11.86 -9.90
CA THR A 25 32.69 12.49 -9.11
C THR A 25 33.20 13.69 -8.29
N SER A 26 32.95 14.91 -8.76
CA SER A 26 33.27 16.14 -8.03
C SER A 26 32.08 16.54 -7.15
N CYS A 27 31.90 15.86 -6.01
CA CYS A 27 30.94 16.30 -4.99
C CYS A 27 31.38 17.68 -4.49
N ILE A 28 30.65 18.75 -4.83
CA ILE A 28 31.01 20.08 -4.34
C ILE A 28 30.92 20.09 -2.81
N VAL A 29 31.84 20.82 -2.17
CA VAL A 29 31.71 21.16 -0.76
C VAL A 29 30.80 22.37 -0.65
N GLY A 30 29.65 22.20 0.00
CA GLY A 30 28.59 23.21 0.09
C GLY A 30 28.10 23.44 1.51
N MET A 31 27.32 24.50 1.66
CA MET A 31 26.57 24.75 2.89
C MET A 31 25.20 24.11 2.81
N ARG A 32 24.79 23.45 3.89
CA ARG A 32 23.41 23.04 4.08
C ARG A 32 22.48 24.25 4.02
N ALA A 33 21.35 24.09 3.36
CA ALA A 33 20.34 25.12 3.39
C ALA A 33 19.75 25.29 4.81
N PRO A 34 19.58 26.52 5.32
CA PRO A 34 19.14 26.73 6.71
C PRO A 34 17.79 26.09 7.06
N ASN A 35 16.88 26.02 6.10
CA ASN A 35 15.55 25.40 6.21
C ASN A 35 15.58 23.87 6.23
N ALA A 36 16.72 23.23 5.96
CA ALA A 36 16.88 21.78 5.94
C ALA A 36 17.51 21.20 7.21
N ALA A 37 17.87 22.04 8.21
CA ALA A 37 18.46 21.57 9.45
C ALA A 37 17.49 20.67 10.23
N GLY A 38 17.91 19.44 10.55
CA GLY A 38 17.09 18.46 11.29
C GLY A 38 16.08 17.68 10.43
N MET A 39 16.16 17.80 9.10
CA MET A 39 15.32 17.04 8.16
C MET A 39 16.00 15.73 7.73
N ALA A 40 15.22 14.75 7.25
CA ALA A 40 15.70 13.44 6.78
C ALA A 40 16.49 13.47 5.45
N SER A 41 17.16 14.58 5.13
CA SER A 41 17.91 14.79 3.89
C SER A 41 19.42 14.91 4.09
N ASP A 42 19.91 14.53 5.26
CA ASP A 42 21.34 14.38 5.53
C ASP A 42 21.73 12.92 5.44
N TYR A 43 22.87 12.65 4.82
CA TYR A 43 23.36 11.31 4.57
C TYR A 43 24.82 11.19 4.98
N VAL A 44 25.25 9.95 5.23
CA VAL A 44 26.67 9.60 5.35
C VAL A 44 26.97 8.66 4.21
N ASP A 45 27.89 9.04 3.33
CA ASP A 45 28.29 8.17 2.23
C ASP A 45 29.11 6.96 2.72
N PRO A 46 29.39 5.95 1.87
CA PRO A 46 30.19 4.78 2.27
C PRO A 46 31.63 5.10 2.73
N HIS A 47 32.11 6.31 2.48
CA HIS A 47 33.43 6.80 2.92
C HIS A 47 33.36 7.63 4.21
N GLY A 48 32.19 7.74 4.84
CA GLY A 48 31.99 8.52 6.06
C GLY A 48 31.84 10.03 5.82
N LYS A 49 31.67 10.49 4.58
CA LYS A 49 31.44 11.90 4.28
C LYS A 49 30.01 12.27 4.58
N HIS A 50 29.86 13.39 5.28
CA HIS A 50 28.56 13.97 5.57
C HIS A 50 28.06 14.72 4.33
N MET A 51 26.89 14.31 3.83
CA MET A 51 26.27 14.82 2.61
C MET A 51 24.90 15.42 2.95
N THR A 52 24.42 16.33 2.12
CA THR A 52 23.03 16.81 2.21
C THR A 52 22.36 16.89 0.84
N GLY A 53 21.06 16.57 0.82
CA GLY A 53 20.19 16.71 -0.34
C GLY A 53 19.71 18.15 -0.54
N HIS A 54 19.83 19.02 0.47
CA HIS A 54 19.41 20.43 0.44
C HIS A 54 20.59 21.36 0.70
N TRP A 55 20.92 22.20 -0.26
CA TRP A 55 22.11 23.05 -0.19
C TRP A 55 21.88 24.45 -0.71
N VAL A 56 22.86 25.31 -0.45
CA VAL A 56 22.84 26.70 -0.91
C VAL A 56 23.47 26.83 -2.30
N VAL A 57 22.72 27.41 -3.24
CA VAL A 57 23.21 27.84 -4.56
C VAL A 57 23.53 29.34 -4.51
N PRO A 58 24.80 29.76 -4.69
CA PRO A 58 25.19 31.16 -4.72
C PRO A 58 24.74 31.84 -6.03
N PRO A 59 24.77 33.18 -6.11
CA PRO A 59 24.63 33.90 -7.37
C PRO A 59 25.52 33.35 -8.49
N GLY A 60 24.96 33.19 -9.69
CA GLY A 60 25.63 32.67 -10.88
C GLY A 60 25.41 31.18 -11.12
N LYS A 61 26.26 30.61 -11.98
CA LYS A 61 26.17 29.22 -12.42
C LYS A 61 26.86 28.29 -11.41
N GLN A 62 26.19 27.21 -11.03
CA GLN A 62 26.74 26.13 -10.24
C GLN A 62 26.47 24.79 -10.94
N VAL A 63 27.50 23.96 -11.05
CA VAL A 63 27.40 22.57 -11.51
C VAL A 63 27.86 21.69 -10.36
N ASN A 64 27.13 20.62 -10.12
CA ASN A 64 27.47 19.65 -9.08
C ASN A 64 27.26 18.24 -9.61
N SER A 65 28.24 17.37 -9.39
CA SER A 65 28.16 15.93 -9.68
C SER A 65 28.20 15.16 -8.37
N SER A 66 27.27 14.24 -8.16
CA SER A 66 27.21 13.37 -6.97
C SER A 66 27.21 11.91 -7.37
N ASP A 67 27.96 11.08 -6.66
CA ASP A 67 27.88 9.63 -6.82
C ASP A 67 26.49 9.17 -6.36
N ALA A 68 25.74 8.62 -7.31
CA ALA A 68 24.41 8.08 -7.10
C ALA A 68 24.45 6.54 -6.98
N THR A 69 25.57 5.89 -7.30
CA THR A 69 25.73 4.43 -7.34
C THR A 69 25.32 3.80 -6.02
N TRP A 70 25.87 4.28 -4.91
CA TRP A 70 25.59 3.75 -3.58
C TRP A 70 24.18 4.05 -3.09
N PHE A 71 23.58 5.15 -3.56
CA PHE A 71 22.21 5.51 -3.21
C PHE A 71 21.19 4.66 -3.96
N MET A 72 21.48 4.36 -5.22
CA MET A 72 20.67 3.49 -6.06
C MET A 72 20.79 2.03 -5.64
N ASN A 73 22.00 1.58 -5.31
CA ASN A 73 22.31 0.21 -4.87
C ASN A 73 21.57 -0.87 -5.67
N LEU A 74 21.67 -0.80 -7.00
CA LEU A 74 20.93 -1.68 -7.90
C LEU A 74 21.23 -3.15 -7.57
N PRO A 75 20.24 -3.97 -7.18
CA PRO A 75 20.47 -5.36 -6.79
C PRO A 75 20.72 -6.28 -7.99
N TYR A 76 20.27 -5.88 -9.18
CA TYR A 76 20.37 -6.63 -10.43
C TYR A 76 20.42 -5.67 -11.63
N ASP A 77 20.82 -6.18 -12.78
CA ASP A 77 20.66 -5.46 -14.04
C ASP A 77 19.17 -5.26 -14.30
N SER A 78 18.81 -4.04 -14.69
CA SER A 78 17.42 -3.60 -14.81
C SER A 78 17.27 -2.67 -16.01
N LYS A 79 16.07 -2.14 -16.21
CA LYS A 79 15.78 -1.10 -17.18
C LYS A 79 15.03 0.04 -16.52
N LEU A 80 15.43 1.26 -16.83
CA LEU A 80 14.71 2.46 -16.46
C LEU A 80 13.53 2.68 -17.40
N HIS A 81 12.32 2.70 -16.86
CA HIS A 81 11.09 2.95 -17.61
C HIS A 81 10.50 4.33 -17.35
N TYR A 82 10.72 4.86 -16.15
CA TYR A 82 10.22 6.18 -15.78
C TYR A 82 11.20 6.89 -14.84
N ALA A 83 11.39 8.19 -15.03
CA ALA A 83 12.03 9.02 -14.03
C ALA A 83 11.26 10.33 -13.81
N ALA A 84 10.86 10.56 -12.55
CA ALA A 84 10.36 11.85 -12.10
C ALA A 84 11.47 12.62 -11.41
N VAL A 85 11.55 13.92 -11.67
CA VAL A 85 12.59 14.79 -11.12
C VAL A 85 11.96 15.88 -10.28
N HIS A 86 12.50 16.09 -9.08
CA HIS A 86 12.16 17.22 -8.23
C HIS A 86 13.37 18.15 -8.13
N LEU A 87 13.15 19.42 -8.48
CA LEU A 87 14.16 20.47 -8.51
C LEU A 87 13.60 21.73 -7.87
N HIS A 88 14.47 22.46 -7.18
CA HIS A 88 14.20 23.82 -6.72
C HIS A 88 14.42 24.87 -7.83
N PRO A 89 13.93 26.11 -7.65
CA PRO A 89 14.11 27.21 -8.61
C PRO A 89 15.57 27.42 -9.03
N PHE A 90 15.76 27.99 -10.21
CA PHE A 90 17.06 28.25 -10.84
C PHE A 90 17.80 27.01 -11.37
N ALA A 91 17.26 25.80 -11.17
CA ALA A 91 17.77 24.62 -11.87
C ALA A 91 17.64 24.83 -13.39
N GLU A 92 18.66 24.45 -14.15
CA GLU A 92 18.64 24.37 -15.62
C GLU A 92 18.47 22.92 -16.10
N SER A 93 19.08 21.96 -15.38
CA SER A 93 18.93 20.53 -15.69
C SER A 93 19.36 19.62 -14.55
N LEU A 94 18.87 18.38 -14.58
CA LEU A 94 19.37 17.25 -13.80
C LEU A 94 19.63 16.07 -14.74
N THR A 95 20.81 15.49 -14.66
CA THR A 95 21.25 14.38 -15.53
C THR A 95 21.59 13.16 -14.68
N LEU A 96 21.12 11.98 -15.09
CA LEU A 96 21.65 10.70 -14.63
C LEU A 96 22.67 10.23 -15.65
N HIS A 97 23.93 10.16 -15.23
CA HIS A 97 25.07 9.84 -16.08
C HIS A 97 25.67 8.49 -15.66
N ASP A 98 25.90 7.61 -16.63
CA ASP A 98 26.63 6.36 -16.45
C ASP A 98 28.12 6.65 -16.63
N SER A 99 28.85 6.78 -15.52
CA SER A 99 30.26 7.15 -15.53
C SER A 99 31.18 5.98 -15.93
N THR A 100 30.67 4.74 -15.90
CA THR A 100 31.39 3.58 -16.44
C THR A 100 31.51 3.67 -17.96
N THR A 101 30.44 4.07 -18.65
CA THR A 101 30.40 4.16 -20.12
C THR A 101 30.61 5.59 -20.66
N GLY A 102 30.53 6.60 -19.80
CA GLY A 102 30.61 8.01 -20.16
C GLY A 102 29.37 8.52 -20.91
N LYS A 103 28.20 7.90 -20.69
CA LYS A 103 26.96 8.23 -21.40
C LYS A 103 25.87 8.70 -20.44
N ASP A 104 25.09 9.67 -20.89
CA ASP A 104 23.88 10.06 -20.17
C ASP A 104 22.81 8.96 -20.33
N VAL A 105 22.29 8.48 -19.20
CA VAL A 105 21.10 7.60 -19.17
C VAL A 105 19.88 8.44 -19.53
N PHE A 106 19.71 9.59 -18.88
CA PHE A 106 18.77 10.62 -19.30
C PHE A 106 19.13 11.98 -18.72
N LYS A 107 18.57 13.04 -19.32
CA LYS A 107 18.67 14.43 -18.86
C LYS A 107 17.30 15.09 -18.82
N ALA A 108 16.89 15.55 -17.64
CA ALA A 108 15.73 16.42 -17.48
C ALA A 108 16.15 17.89 -17.61
N ASN A 109 15.56 18.62 -18.55
CA ASN A 109 15.70 20.07 -18.62
C ASN A 109 14.55 20.74 -17.88
N THR A 110 14.76 22.01 -17.51
CA THR A 110 13.75 22.81 -16.83
C THR A 110 13.45 24.09 -17.60
N VAL A 111 12.31 24.69 -17.28
CA VAL A 111 11.96 26.04 -17.73
C VAL A 111 11.72 26.90 -16.51
N ASN A 112 12.55 27.92 -16.33
CA ASN A 112 12.37 28.92 -15.28
C ASN A 112 11.46 30.05 -15.80
N PRO A 113 10.50 30.55 -15.00
CA PRO A 113 9.69 31.71 -15.35
C PRO A 113 10.54 32.98 -15.41
N LYS A 114 10.22 33.90 -16.33
CA LYS A 114 11.00 35.15 -16.52
C LYS A 114 10.86 36.17 -15.39
N ASN A 115 9.69 36.24 -14.75
CA ASN A 115 9.30 37.36 -13.87
C ASN A 115 8.94 36.92 -12.43
N ARG A 116 9.27 35.69 -12.03
CA ARG A 116 9.03 35.18 -10.68
C ARG A 116 10.05 34.09 -10.35
N VAL A 117 10.15 33.71 -9.07
CA VAL A 117 10.93 32.55 -8.64
C VAL A 117 10.05 31.30 -8.73
N GLY A 118 10.54 30.26 -9.40
CA GLY A 118 9.81 29.01 -9.59
C GLY A 118 10.38 28.16 -10.72
N LEU A 119 9.68 27.09 -11.08
CA LEU A 119 9.90 26.31 -12.29
C LEU A 119 8.53 26.16 -13.00
N ASP A 120 8.44 26.60 -14.25
CA ASP A 120 7.23 26.43 -15.07
C ASP A 120 7.15 25.01 -15.65
N ARG A 121 8.30 24.35 -15.85
CA ARG A 121 8.38 22.97 -16.33
C ARG A 121 9.63 22.28 -15.80
N VAL A 122 9.48 20.99 -15.51
CA VAL A 122 10.58 20.03 -15.33
C VAL A 122 10.26 18.83 -16.21
N ASP A 123 11.20 18.45 -17.07
CA ASP A 123 11.02 17.28 -17.92
C ASP A 123 11.04 16.00 -17.08
N ALA A 124 10.28 14.99 -17.51
CA ALA A 124 10.31 13.64 -16.96
C ALA A 124 10.74 12.65 -18.06
N PHE A 125 11.27 11.50 -17.66
CA PHE A 125 11.61 10.42 -18.59
C PHE A 125 10.50 9.36 -18.58
N ILE A 126 10.07 8.89 -19.76
CA ILE A 126 9.14 7.77 -19.94
C ILE A 126 9.64 6.94 -21.14
N SER A 127 9.76 5.62 -20.97
CA SER A 127 10.06 4.66 -22.05
C SER A 127 9.40 3.31 -21.79
N ILE A 128 8.66 2.81 -22.79
CA ILE A 128 8.05 1.47 -22.72
C ILE A 128 9.12 0.38 -22.82
N ASP A 129 10.09 0.54 -23.73
CA ASP A 129 11.15 -0.46 -23.95
C ASP A 129 12.22 -0.44 -22.84
N GLY A 130 12.29 0.68 -22.12
CA GLY A 130 13.25 0.96 -21.07
C GLY A 130 14.66 1.30 -21.57
N VAL A 131 15.50 1.87 -20.69
CA VAL A 131 16.93 2.07 -20.93
C VAL A 131 17.72 1.15 -19.99
N PRO A 132 18.65 0.32 -20.49
CA PRO A 132 19.42 -0.59 -19.66
C PRO A 132 20.18 0.14 -18.54
N MET A 133 20.13 -0.44 -17.35
CA MET A 133 20.91 -0.06 -16.18
C MET A 133 21.59 -1.31 -15.62
N TYR A 134 22.85 -1.22 -15.27
CA TYR A 134 23.67 -2.37 -14.91
C TYR A 134 24.15 -2.24 -13.46
N LYS A 135 24.06 -3.32 -12.70
CA LYS A 135 24.38 -3.32 -11.26
C LYS A 135 25.85 -3.03 -10.97
N ASP A 136 26.73 -3.34 -11.92
CA ASP A 136 28.18 -3.18 -11.82
C ASP A 136 28.68 -1.86 -12.44
N HIS A 137 27.77 -1.04 -12.96
CA HIS A 137 28.08 0.30 -13.44
C HIS A 137 28.06 1.33 -12.31
N LYS A 138 28.78 2.43 -12.53
CA LYS A 138 28.78 3.60 -11.68
C LYS A 138 27.88 4.68 -12.28
N TYR A 139 27.12 5.33 -11.41
CA TYR A 139 26.16 6.35 -11.77
C TYR A 139 26.43 7.64 -11.02
N GLU A 140 26.32 8.75 -11.75
CA GLU A 140 26.44 10.10 -11.22
C GLU A 140 25.16 10.88 -11.48
N MET A 141 24.77 11.71 -10.53
CA MET A 141 23.72 12.69 -10.71
C MET A 141 24.34 14.09 -10.86
N ILE A 142 24.17 14.68 -12.03
CA ILE A 142 24.75 15.98 -12.39
C ILE A 142 23.65 17.03 -12.43
N SER A 143 23.69 17.97 -11.48
CA SER A 143 22.75 19.09 -11.41
C SER A 143 23.40 20.39 -11.88
N VAL A 144 22.68 21.16 -12.69
CA VAL A 144 23.10 22.48 -13.14
C VAL A 144 22.09 23.51 -12.66
N TYR A 145 22.56 24.54 -11.97
CA TYR A 145 21.78 25.69 -11.52
C TYR A 145 22.41 26.98 -12.05
N ASN A 146 21.58 28.00 -12.26
CA ASN A 146 22.01 29.34 -12.60
C ASN A 146 21.13 30.36 -11.88
N ASN A 147 21.59 30.82 -10.73
CA ASN A 147 20.88 31.78 -9.89
C ASN A 147 21.15 33.21 -10.38
N PRO A 148 20.19 33.89 -11.04
CA PRO A 148 20.39 35.23 -11.60
C PRO A 148 20.28 36.33 -10.54
N THR A 149 19.99 35.98 -9.28
CA THR A 149 19.81 36.95 -8.21
C THR A 149 21.16 37.33 -7.59
N LYS A 150 21.13 38.33 -6.70
CA LYS A 150 22.30 38.72 -5.90
C LYS A 150 22.37 38.02 -4.54
N GLN A 151 21.44 37.09 -4.28
CA GLN A 151 21.30 36.41 -3.00
C GLN A 151 21.47 34.91 -3.18
N ASN A 152 21.89 34.26 -2.10
CA ASN A 152 21.91 32.80 -2.02
C ASN A 152 20.49 32.24 -2.10
N ALA A 153 20.33 31.08 -2.73
CA ALA A 153 19.06 30.37 -2.84
C ALA A 153 19.18 28.97 -2.22
N ASP A 154 18.09 28.50 -1.61
CA ASP A 154 17.94 27.10 -1.20
C ASP A 154 17.69 26.22 -2.44
N SER A 155 18.23 25.02 -2.42
CA SER A 155 18.17 24.10 -3.55
C SER A 155 18.11 22.63 -3.13
N MET A 156 17.40 21.83 -3.92
CA MET A 156 17.35 20.38 -3.86
C MET A 156 17.30 19.84 -5.29
N ALA A 157 17.97 18.72 -5.53
CA ALA A 157 17.82 17.91 -6.72
C ALA A 157 17.63 16.44 -6.33
N SER A 158 16.48 15.87 -6.70
CA SER A 158 16.18 14.46 -6.51
C SER A 158 15.49 13.87 -7.72
N MET A 159 15.61 12.55 -7.82
CA MET A 159 15.15 11.78 -8.95
C MET A 159 14.54 10.48 -8.43
N PHE A 160 13.31 10.20 -8.83
CA PHE A 160 12.58 8.98 -8.54
C PHE A 160 12.61 8.11 -9.79
N LEU A 161 13.18 6.91 -9.68
CA LEU A 161 13.37 5.96 -10.79
C LEU A 161 12.35 4.83 -10.66
N ALA A 162 11.63 4.51 -11.74
CA ALA A 162 10.89 3.27 -11.86
C ALA A 162 11.68 2.32 -12.76
N LEU A 163 12.14 1.23 -12.15
CA LEU A 163 13.01 0.23 -12.72
C LEU A 163 12.24 -1.09 -12.88
N ASP A 164 12.67 -1.95 -13.80
CA ASP A 164 12.23 -3.34 -13.85
C ASP A 164 12.53 -4.04 -12.52
N ASP A 165 11.56 -4.79 -12.02
CA ASP A 165 11.71 -5.72 -10.90
C ASP A 165 11.48 -7.16 -11.39
N PRO A 166 12.54 -7.90 -11.76
CA PRO A 166 12.42 -9.28 -12.23
C PRO A 166 11.93 -10.24 -11.14
N GLU A 167 11.95 -9.83 -9.87
CA GLU A 167 11.42 -10.62 -8.76
C GLU A 167 9.95 -10.28 -8.45
N PHE A 168 9.36 -9.29 -9.14
CA PHE A 168 7.97 -8.93 -8.94
C PHE A 168 7.03 -10.04 -9.43
N ALA A 169 6.48 -10.77 -8.47
CA ALA A 169 5.34 -11.66 -8.69
C ALA A 169 4.05 -10.87 -8.47
N VAL A 170 3.23 -10.73 -9.51
CA VAL A 170 1.88 -10.16 -9.39
C VAL A 170 1.12 -10.98 -8.34
N PRO A 171 0.65 -10.36 -7.24
CA PRO A 171 -0.10 -11.10 -6.24
C PRO A 171 -1.38 -11.70 -6.83
N THR A 172 -1.69 -12.94 -6.45
CA THR A 172 -2.96 -13.58 -6.81
C THR A 172 -4.15 -12.85 -6.18
N THR A 173 -5.35 -13.03 -6.73
CA THR A 173 -6.58 -12.49 -6.12
C THR A 173 -6.74 -12.94 -4.67
N ALA A 174 -6.44 -14.21 -4.36
CA ALA A 174 -6.49 -14.73 -2.99
C ALA A 174 -5.51 -14.00 -2.06
N GLU A 175 -4.28 -13.72 -2.52
CA GLU A 175 -3.30 -12.95 -1.74
C GLU A 175 -3.72 -11.49 -1.55
N LEU A 176 -4.27 -10.86 -2.59
CA LEU A 176 -4.80 -9.49 -2.49
C LEU A 176 -5.97 -9.43 -1.50
N LEU A 177 -6.89 -10.39 -1.52
CA LEU A 177 -7.99 -10.49 -0.56
C LEU A 177 -7.49 -10.75 0.85
N SER A 178 -6.49 -11.62 0.99
CA SER A 178 -5.86 -11.93 2.28
C SER A 178 -5.21 -10.69 2.91
N ARG A 179 -4.55 -9.85 2.10
CA ARG A 179 -3.89 -8.59 2.50
C ARG A 179 -4.84 -7.40 2.64
N GLY A 180 -5.88 -7.36 1.82
CA GLY A 180 -6.81 -6.22 1.72
C GLY A 180 -7.95 -6.25 2.73
N THR A 181 -8.19 -7.38 3.40
CA THR A 181 -9.24 -7.50 4.41
C THR A 181 -8.76 -6.87 5.72
N ILE A 182 -9.02 -5.57 5.88
CA ILE A 182 -8.78 -4.82 7.12
C ILE A 182 -10.05 -4.90 7.96
N ILE A 183 -9.96 -5.55 9.12
CA ILE A 183 -11.08 -5.65 10.07
C ILE A 183 -10.74 -4.79 11.29
N THR A 184 -11.53 -3.74 11.50
CA THR A 184 -11.39 -2.84 12.65
C THR A 184 -12.51 -3.09 13.66
N ASP A 185 -12.39 -2.53 14.85
CA ASP A 185 -13.50 -2.52 15.80
C ASP A 185 -14.77 -1.92 15.18
N GLY A 186 -15.93 -2.50 15.50
CA GLY A 186 -17.22 -2.05 14.97
C GLY A 186 -17.51 -2.48 13.53
N THR A 187 -16.77 -3.46 12.97
CA THR A 187 -17.10 -4.04 11.65
C THR A 187 -18.39 -4.86 11.74
N ALA A 188 -19.23 -4.78 10.71
CA ALA A 188 -20.40 -5.63 10.54
C ALA A 188 -20.35 -6.37 9.21
N VAL A 189 -21.09 -7.48 9.11
CA VAL A 189 -21.42 -8.11 7.83
C VAL A 189 -22.88 -7.83 7.50
N ILE A 190 -23.16 -7.46 6.25
CA ILE A 190 -24.51 -7.40 5.70
C ILE A 190 -24.70 -8.59 4.77
N LEU A 191 -25.72 -9.39 5.07
CA LEU A 191 -26.09 -10.57 4.31
C LEU A 191 -27.40 -10.29 3.58
N ARG A 192 -27.33 -10.29 2.26
CA ARG A 192 -28.46 -10.04 1.37
C ARG A 192 -29.03 -11.36 0.92
N THR A 193 -30.32 -11.56 1.16
CA THR A 193 -30.99 -12.84 0.87
C THR A 193 -32.19 -12.64 -0.04
N SER A 194 -32.74 -13.72 -0.58
CA SER A 194 -33.99 -13.63 -1.34
C SER A 194 -35.20 -13.19 -0.51
N GLU A 195 -35.12 -13.19 0.83
CA GLU A 195 -36.21 -12.80 1.74
C GLU A 195 -36.02 -11.42 2.41
N GLY A 196 -34.89 -10.74 2.15
CA GLY A 196 -34.53 -9.45 2.73
C GLY A 196 -33.06 -9.40 3.17
N ASP A 197 -32.64 -8.27 3.72
CA ASP A 197 -31.27 -8.06 4.17
C ASP A 197 -31.20 -8.03 5.71
N PHE A 198 -30.16 -8.65 6.28
CA PHE A 198 -29.87 -8.51 7.71
C PHE A 198 -28.39 -8.24 7.94
N GLY A 199 -28.10 -7.54 9.03
CA GLY A 199 -26.75 -7.26 9.48
C GLY A 199 -26.36 -8.11 10.68
N ALA A 200 -25.06 -8.38 10.85
CA ALA A 200 -24.51 -8.95 12.06
C ALA A 200 -23.21 -8.22 12.45
N MET A 201 -23.08 -7.90 13.74
CA MET A 201 -21.89 -7.26 14.31
C MET A 201 -20.82 -8.30 14.57
N LEU A 202 -19.64 -8.11 13.99
CA LEU A 202 -18.54 -9.06 14.09
C LEU A 202 -17.78 -8.92 15.43
N MET A 203 -17.38 -10.03 16.02
CA MET A 203 -16.74 -10.13 17.33
C MET A 203 -15.19 -10.12 17.21
N ASN A 204 -14.68 -9.08 16.54
CA ASN A 204 -13.27 -8.99 16.11
C ASN A 204 -12.25 -9.10 17.24
N LYS A 205 -12.61 -8.68 18.46
CA LYS A 205 -11.73 -8.78 19.64
C LYS A 205 -11.73 -10.16 20.26
N GLN A 206 -12.85 -10.87 20.17
CA GLN A 206 -13.06 -12.13 20.86
C GLN A 206 -12.51 -13.30 20.05
N VAL A 207 -12.76 -13.30 18.73
CA VAL A 207 -12.42 -14.39 17.80
C VAL A 207 -11.87 -13.83 16.47
N PRO A 208 -10.73 -13.10 16.52
CA PRO A 208 -10.18 -12.40 15.35
C PRO A 208 -9.86 -13.33 14.18
N ALA A 209 -9.37 -14.55 14.44
CA ALA A 209 -9.01 -15.46 13.37
C ALA A 209 -10.24 -15.97 12.61
N THR A 210 -11.31 -16.29 13.34
CA THR A 210 -12.58 -16.75 12.76
C THR A 210 -13.27 -15.64 11.98
N VAL A 211 -13.30 -14.42 12.52
CA VAL A 211 -13.87 -13.27 11.81
C VAL A 211 -13.09 -13.01 10.52
N LEU A 212 -11.75 -13.01 10.58
CA LEU A 212 -10.93 -12.77 9.39
C LEU A 212 -11.16 -13.83 8.31
N ALA A 213 -11.25 -15.10 8.69
CA ALA A 213 -11.58 -16.19 7.77
C ALA A 213 -12.95 -15.98 7.13
N PHE A 214 -13.98 -15.70 7.94
CA PHE A 214 -15.33 -15.46 7.43
C PHE A 214 -15.37 -14.28 6.46
N ALA A 215 -14.74 -13.16 6.81
CA ALA A 215 -14.68 -11.98 5.95
C ALA A 215 -14.00 -12.27 4.60
N ARG A 216 -12.89 -13.03 4.62
CA ARG A 216 -12.22 -13.48 3.39
C ARG A 216 -13.12 -14.38 2.54
N LEU A 217 -13.78 -15.36 3.14
CA LEU A 217 -14.71 -16.26 2.44
C LEU A 217 -15.89 -15.50 1.81
N VAL A 218 -16.49 -14.56 2.55
CA VAL A 218 -17.59 -13.73 2.04
C VAL A 218 -17.11 -12.87 0.88
N THR A 219 -15.95 -12.22 1.00
CA THR A 219 -15.40 -11.35 -0.05
C THR A 219 -15.01 -12.16 -1.29
N ALA A 220 -14.52 -13.39 -1.11
CA ALA A 220 -14.24 -14.33 -2.19
C ALA A 220 -15.51 -14.97 -2.81
N GLY A 221 -16.70 -14.64 -2.30
CA GLY A 221 -17.97 -15.14 -2.83
C GLY A 221 -18.26 -16.61 -2.49
N ALA A 222 -17.63 -17.19 -1.46
CA ALA A 222 -17.76 -18.61 -1.15
C ALA A 222 -19.21 -19.07 -0.96
N PHE A 223 -20.04 -18.22 -0.36
CA PHE A 223 -21.44 -18.52 -0.07
C PHE A 223 -22.43 -17.97 -1.13
N LEU A 224 -21.94 -17.35 -2.20
CA LEU A 224 -22.78 -16.72 -3.22
C LEU A 224 -23.69 -17.76 -3.89
N GLY A 225 -25.00 -17.51 -3.87
CA GLY A 225 -25.99 -18.38 -4.46
C GLY A 225 -26.31 -19.64 -3.65
N SER A 226 -25.70 -19.83 -2.47
CA SER A 226 -26.01 -20.97 -1.60
C SER A 226 -27.45 -20.89 -1.08
N GLU A 227 -28.13 -22.03 -1.08
CA GLU A 227 -29.45 -22.19 -0.45
C GLU A 227 -29.29 -22.49 1.04
N ALA A 228 -30.11 -21.84 1.87
CA ALA A 228 -30.10 -22.09 3.30
C ALA A 228 -30.84 -23.38 3.64
N LYS A 229 -30.22 -24.20 4.48
CA LYS A 229 -30.91 -25.27 5.20
C LYS A 229 -31.52 -24.69 6.47
N VAL A 230 -32.85 -24.65 6.53
CA VAL A 230 -33.61 -24.15 7.68
C VAL A 230 -34.06 -25.31 8.56
N THR A 231 -33.84 -25.20 9.87
CA THR A 231 -34.33 -26.12 10.90
C THR A 231 -35.04 -25.33 12.01
N GLU A 232 -35.56 -26.02 13.03
CA GLU A 232 -36.21 -25.34 14.16
C GLU A 232 -35.28 -24.43 14.98
N SER A 233 -33.96 -24.69 14.95
CA SER A 233 -32.98 -23.98 15.78
C SER A 233 -31.90 -23.24 14.98
N THR A 234 -31.78 -23.48 13.67
CA THR A 234 -30.69 -22.92 12.85
C THR A 234 -31.10 -22.62 11.41
N ILE A 235 -30.43 -21.63 10.82
CA ILE A 235 -30.39 -21.35 9.38
C ILE A 235 -28.93 -21.48 8.93
N THR A 236 -28.65 -22.40 8.02
CA THR A 236 -27.27 -22.76 7.64
C THR A 236 -27.03 -22.53 6.16
N PHE A 237 -25.97 -21.79 5.82
CA PHE A 237 -25.47 -21.64 4.46
C PHE A 237 -24.13 -22.38 4.34
N THR A 238 -24.00 -23.23 3.33
CA THR A 238 -22.84 -24.11 3.15
C THR A 238 -22.19 -23.89 1.79
N ALA A 239 -20.86 -23.88 1.78
CA ALA A 239 -20.03 -23.82 0.59
C ALA A 239 -19.05 -25.02 0.56
N PRO A 240 -18.76 -25.58 -0.62
CA PRO A 240 -17.69 -26.58 -0.75
C PRO A 240 -16.33 -25.95 -0.48
N LEU A 241 -15.47 -26.65 0.24
CA LEU A 241 -14.15 -26.15 0.61
C LEU A 241 -13.12 -26.62 -0.43
N ASN A 242 -12.94 -25.82 -1.49
CA ASN A 242 -11.89 -26.02 -2.49
C ASN A 242 -10.53 -25.49 -1.98
N GLU A 243 -9.46 -25.69 -2.75
CA GLU A 243 -8.11 -25.30 -2.33
C GLU A 243 -7.96 -23.80 -2.08
N GLU A 244 -8.59 -22.97 -2.91
CA GLU A 244 -8.60 -21.51 -2.74
C GLU A 244 -9.22 -21.12 -1.39
N PHE A 245 -10.38 -21.67 -1.04
CA PHE A 245 -11.05 -21.37 0.23
C PHE A 245 -10.32 -21.97 1.43
N ARG A 246 -9.61 -23.10 1.29
CA ARG A 246 -8.73 -23.61 2.35
C ARG A 246 -7.63 -22.62 2.69
N GLN A 247 -7.03 -21.98 1.69
CA GLN A 247 -5.99 -20.98 1.92
C GLN A 247 -6.53 -19.73 2.63
N LEU A 248 -7.77 -19.34 2.36
CA LEU A 248 -8.42 -18.22 3.05
C LEU A 248 -8.72 -18.53 4.54
N MET A 249 -8.91 -19.81 4.86
CA MET A 249 -9.12 -20.35 6.21
C MET A 249 -7.81 -20.63 6.96
N HIS A 250 -6.64 -20.40 6.34
CA HIS A 250 -5.36 -20.73 6.96
C HIS A 250 -5.13 -19.90 8.24
N GLY A 251 -4.98 -20.57 9.38
CA GLY A 251 -4.88 -19.96 10.71
C GLY A 251 -6.17 -19.93 11.53
N SER A 252 -7.30 -20.36 10.97
CA SER A 252 -8.55 -20.55 11.71
C SER A 252 -8.51 -21.83 12.53
N VAL A 253 -7.89 -21.77 13.69
CA VAL A 253 -8.16 -22.74 14.77
C VAL A 253 -9.58 -22.45 15.27
N VAL A 254 -10.33 -23.48 15.68
CA VAL A 254 -11.59 -23.27 16.40
C VAL A 254 -11.27 -22.45 17.65
N GLU A 255 -11.64 -21.17 17.64
CA GLU A 255 -11.52 -20.30 18.81
C GLU A 255 -12.72 -20.62 19.72
N GLU A 256 -12.50 -21.36 20.80
CA GLU A 256 -13.57 -21.73 21.75
C GLU A 256 -14.00 -20.52 22.58
N LYS A 257 -14.90 -19.68 22.04
CA LYS A 257 -15.50 -18.57 22.80
C LYS A 257 -16.92 -18.26 22.32
N GLY A 258 -17.91 -18.88 22.95
CA GLY A 258 -19.30 -18.43 22.86
C GLY A 258 -20.29 -19.57 22.99
N LEU A 259 -21.41 -19.29 23.64
CA LEU A 259 -22.57 -20.17 23.63
C LEU A 259 -23.40 -19.87 22.38
N HIS A 260 -23.87 -20.91 21.70
CA HIS A 260 -24.77 -20.76 20.55
C HIS A 260 -26.18 -20.42 21.02
N ILE A 261 -26.41 -19.14 21.30
CA ILE A 261 -27.70 -18.57 21.70
C ILE A 261 -28.44 -17.95 20.50
N SER A 262 -29.72 -17.63 20.68
CA SER A 262 -30.51 -16.99 19.61
C SER A 262 -29.87 -15.69 19.12
N GLY A 263 -29.77 -15.56 17.80
CA GLY A 263 -29.14 -14.45 17.10
C GLY A 263 -27.62 -14.55 16.94
N SER A 264 -26.97 -15.61 17.43
CA SER A 264 -25.53 -15.79 17.19
C SER A 264 -25.27 -16.32 15.78
N LEU A 265 -24.19 -15.84 15.15
CA LEU A 265 -23.62 -16.41 13.94
C LEU A 265 -22.36 -17.18 14.30
N SER A 266 -22.23 -18.37 13.76
CA SER A 266 -21.06 -19.24 13.97
C SER A 266 -20.50 -19.75 12.66
N LEU A 267 -19.19 -20.00 12.64
CA LEU A 267 -18.49 -20.59 11.50
C LEU A 267 -18.17 -22.04 11.84
N CYS A 268 -18.61 -22.94 10.98
CA CYS A 268 -18.41 -24.38 11.11
C CYS A 268 -17.64 -24.88 9.88
N ALA A 269 -16.47 -25.47 10.08
CA ALA A 269 -15.69 -26.06 8.99
C ALA A 269 -15.57 -27.58 9.16
N THR A 270 -15.59 -28.30 8.04
CA THR A 270 -15.24 -29.71 7.94
C THR A 270 -14.10 -29.88 6.93
N ALA A 271 -13.67 -31.11 6.67
CA ALA A 271 -12.66 -31.37 5.65
C ALA A 271 -13.11 -30.99 4.23
N GLU A 272 -14.43 -31.00 3.98
CA GLU A 272 -15.00 -30.88 2.63
C GLU A 272 -15.82 -29.62 2.41
N SER A 273 -16.26 -28.96 3.49
CA SER A 273 -17.16 -27.81 3.40
C SER A 273 -16.94 -26.83 4.54
N VAL A 274 -17.35 -25.58 4.29
CA VAL A 274 -17.47 -24.54 5.31
C VAL A 274 -18.90 -24.03 5.31
N SER A 275 -19.44 -23.78 6.50
CA SER A 275 -20.78 -23.24 6.68
C SER A 275 -20.75 -22.10 7.67
N PHE A 276 -21.58 -21.08 7.47
CA PHE A 276 -21.97 -20.20 8.55
C PHE A 276 -23.40 -20.51 8.98
N VAL A 277 -23.62 -20.52 10.29
CA VAL A 277 -24.87 -20.93 10.92
C VAL A 277 -25.41 -19.76 11.72
N ILE A 278 -26.66 -19.39 11.45
CA ILE A 278 -27.42 -18.41 12.23
C ILE A 278 -28.29 -19.20 13.21
N VAL A 279 -28.05 -18.99 14.49
CA VAL A 279 -28.74 -19.70 15.57
C VAL A 279 -30.07 -18.98 15.86
N THR A 280 -31.20 -19.65 15.68
CA THR A 280 -32.53 -19.09 15.97
C THR A 280 -33.03 -19.51 17.36
N ARG A 281 -32.54 -20.64 17.88
CA ARG A 281 -32.77 -21.13 19.25
C ARG A 281 -31.48 -21.71 19.83
N SER A 282 -31.35 -21.72 21.16
CA SER A 282 -30.19 -22.29 21.86
C SER A 282 -29.81 -23.66 21.30
N SER A 283 -28.56 -23.82 20.87
CA SER A 283 -28.07 -25.02 20.18
C SER A 283 -26.72 -25.50 20.76
N PRO A 284 -26.71 -26.08 21.98
CA PRO A 284 -25.47 -26.47 22.67
C PRO A 284 -24.61 -27.48 21.90
N GLU A 285 -25.19 -28.24 20.98
CA GLU A 285 -24.50 -29.18 20.10
C GLU A 285 -23.47 -28.52 19.16
N LEU A 286 -23.56 -27.20 18.97
CA LEU A 286 -22.62 -26.42 18.17
C LEU A 286 -21.43 -25.89 18.99
N ASP A 287 -21.55 -25.81 20.33
CA ASP A 287 -20.58 -25.14 21.21
C ASP A 287 -19.15 -25.72 21.10
N THR A 288 -19.02 -27.01 20.77
CA THR A 288 -17.73 -27.69 20.62
C THR A 288 -17.27 -27.84 19.17
N ARG A 289 -18.08 -27.40 18.21
CA ARG A 289 -17.88 -27.69 16.77
C ARG A 289 -17.70 -26.45 15.91
N CYS A 290 -18.23 -25.32 16.38
CA CYS A 290 -18.27 -24.08 15.62
C CYS A 290 -17.85 -22.92 16.51
N THR A 291 -17.30 -21.88 15.91
CA THR A 291 -16.92 -20.67 16.63
C THR A 291 -17.98 -19.59 16.39
N VAL A 292 -18.62 -19.10 17.45
CA VAL A 292 -19.47 -17.91 17.40
C VAL A 292 -18.62 -16.69 17.10
N PHE A 293 -18.90 -15.99 16.00
CA PHE A 293 -18.08 -14.87 15.51
C PHE A 293 -18.86 -13.58 15.26
N ALA A 294 -20.18 -13.61 15.29
CA ALA A 294 -20.99 -12.41 15.15
C ALA A 294 -22.33 -12.54 15.88
N GLN A 295 -22.98 -11.41 16.10
CA GLN A 295 -24.34 -11.35 16.63
C GLN A 295 -25.23 -10.58 15.66
N VAL A 296 -26.41 -11.12 15.35
CA VAL A 296 -27.43 -10.47 14.52
C VAL A 296 -27.75 -9.11 15.10
N GLY A 297 -27.70 -8.09 14.23
CA GLY A 297 -28.08 -6.71 14.51
C GLY A 297 -29.36 -6.33 13.77
N PRO A 298 -29.37 -5.22 13.00
CA PRO A 298 -30.53 -4.80 12.22
C PRO A 298 -31.01 -5.87 11.23
N GLY A 299 -32.33 -5.92 10.97
CA GLY A 299 -32.94 -6.89 10.06
C GLY A 299 -33.23 -8.27 10.68
N GLY A 300 -33.21 -8.40 12.01
CA GLY A 300 -33.55 -9.67 12.68
C GLY A 300 -34.97 -10.20 12.40
N ASP A 301 -35.88 -9.36 11.91
CA ASP A 301 -37.20 -9.78 11.40
C ASP A 301 -37.13 -10.59 10.10
N VAL A 302 -36.10 -10.35 9.26
CA VAL A 302 -35.82 -11.15 8.06
C VAL A 302 -35.55 -12.61 8.43
N LEU A 303 -34.90 -12.88 9.57
CA LEU A 303 -34.66 -14.26 10.01
C LEU A 303 -35.95 -15.02 10.31
N ARG A 304 -36.99 -14.34 10.78
CA ARG A 304 -38.32 -14.95 10.97
C ARG A 304 -38.98 -15.25 9.62
N ALA A 305 -38.83 -14.35 8.64
CA ALA A 305 -39.33 -14.56 7.29
C ALA A 305 -38.64 -15.76 6.62
N ILE A 306 -37.31 -15.86 6.73
CA ILE A 306 -36.54 -17.01 6.26
C ILE A 306 -37.02 -18.31 6.92
N ASN A 307 -37.19 -18.31 8.24
CA ASN A 307 -37.65 -19.48 8.97
C ASN A 307 -39.07 -19.92 8.53
N ALA A 308 -39.94 -18.97 8.21
CA ALA A 308 -41.29 -19.25 7.71
C ALA A 308 -41.28 -19.73 6.24
N ALA A 309 -40.36 -19.23 5.42
CA ALA A 309 -40.24 -19.61 4.01
C ALA A 309 -39.68 -21.03 3.84
N GLY A 310 -38.83 -21.49 4.76
CA GLY A 310 -38.24 -22.84 4.76
C GLY A 310 -37.09 -23.05 3.76
N SER A 311 -36.90 -22.12 2.82
CA SER A 311 -35.73 -22.03 1.94
C SER A 311 -35.48 -20.56 1.57
N VAL A 312 -34.20 -20.17 1.48
CA VAL A 312 -33.76 -18.84 1.06
C VAL A 312 -32.41 -18.95 0.37
N GLN A 313 -32.13 -18.10 -0.61
CA GLN A 313 -30.82 -18.01 -1.24
C GLN A 313 -30.00 -16.83 -0.70
N LEU A 314 -28.69 -17.03 -0.46
CA LEU A 314 -27.77 -15.93 -0.20
C LEU A 314 -27.37 -15.27 -1.52
N LEU A 315 -27.72 -14.00 -1.69
CA LEU A 315 -27.46 -13.24 -2.90
C LEU A 315 -26.13 -12.49 -2.84
N ARG A 316 -25.70 -12.06 -1.65
CA ARG A 316 -24.45 -11.32 -1.44
C ARG A 316 -24.11 -11.24 0.04
N GLY A 317 -22.82 -11.19 0.37
CA GLY A 317 -22.35 -10.73 1.67
C GLY A 317 -21.37 -9.57 1.51
N GLU A 318 -21.42 -8.60 2.42
CA GLU A 318 -20.56 -7.40 2.40
C GLU A 318 -20.03 -7.12 3.79
N ILE A 319 -18.73 -6.87 3.92
CA ILE A 319 -18.09 -6.46 5.17
C ILE A 319 -18.00 -4.94 5.17
N LEU A 320 -18.57 -4.29 6.17
CA LEU A 320 -18.62 -2.84 6.30
C LEU A 320 -17.93 -2.41 7.59
N SER A 321 -17.16 -1.32 7.54
CA SER A 321 -16.49 -0.76 8.70
C SER A 321 -16.72 0.75 8.82
N GLY A 322 -16.69 1.25 10.06
CA GLY A 322 -16.68 2.69 10.33
C GLY A 322 -17.95 3.44 9.86
N PRO A 323 -17.81 4.64 9.25
CA PRO A 323 -18.93 5.52 8.92
C PRO A 323 -19.98 4.92 7.98
N GLU A 324 -19.60 3.94 7.16
CA GLU A 324 -20.49 3.30 6.17
C GLU A 324 -21.72 2.63 6.82
N LEU A 325 -21.61 2.25 8.10
CA LEU A 325 -22.72 1.67 8.86
C LEU A 325 -23.80 2.69 9.21
N ASN A 326 -23.47 3.98 9.29
CA ASN A 326 -24.42 5.03 9.71
C ASN A 326 -25.47 5.34 8.64
N ASP A 327 -25.12 5.15 7.36
CA ASP A 327 -26.00 5.45 6.22
C ASP A 327 -26.68 4.21 5.64
N LEU A 328 -26.50 3.05 6.29
CA LEU A 328 -26.95 1.77 5.75
C LEU A 328 -28.48 1.64 5.79
N LYS A 329 -29.07 1.36 4.62
CA LYS A 329 -30.49 1.01 4.46
C LYS A 329 -30.62 -0.45 4.06
N LEU A 330 -31.15 -1.28 4.96
CA LEU A 330 -31.41 -2.70 4.70
C LEU A 330 -32.76 -2.88 3.99
N ALA A 331 -32.81 -3.79 3.00
CA ALA A 331 -34.08 -4.19 2.42
C ALA A 331 -34.94 -4.91 3.48
N PRO A 332 -36.20 -4.50 3.68
CA PRO A 332 -37.05 -5.09 4.71
C PRO A 332 -37.42 -6.53 4.36
N ALA A 333 -37.84 -7.29 5.38
CA ALA A 333 -38.36 -8.64 5.20
C ALA A 333 -39.54 -8.65 4.21
N LYS A 334 -39.56 -9.65 3.33
CA LYS A 334 -40.77 -9.93 2.53
C LYS A 334 -41.94 -10.25 3.46
N LYS A 335 -43.13 -9.73 3.12
CA LYS A 335 -44.34 -9.99 3.91
C LYS A 335 -44.67 -11.48 3.88
N ILE A 336 -44.71 -12.10 5.05
CA ILE A 336 -45.24 -13.45 5.22
C ILE A 336 -46.72 -13.38 4.86
N ALA A 337 -47.13 -14.07 3.79
CA ALA A 337 -48.53 -14.22 3.47
C ALA A 337 -49.21 -14.94 4.65
N SER A 338 -50.17 -14.27 5.31
CA SER A 338 -50.96 -14.88 6.37
C SER A 338 -51.68 -16.10 5.80
N ARG A 339 -51.26 -17.29 6.23
CA ARG A 339 -51.98 -18.54 5.98
C ARG A 339 -53.06 -18.74 7.05
#